data_AF-A0A6J2JL51-F1
#
_entry.id   AF-A0A6J2JL51-F1
#
_cell.length_a   1.000
_cell.length_b   1.000
_cell.length_c   1.000
_cell.angle_alpha   90.00
_cell.angle_beta   90.00
_cell.angle_gamma   90.00
#
_symmetry.space_group_name_H-M   'P 1'
#
loop_
_entity.id
_entity.type
_entity.pdbx_description
1 polymer ?
#
loop_
_entity_poly.entity_id
_entity_poly.type
_entity_poly.pdbx_seq_one_letter_code
_entity_poly.pdbx_strand_id
1 'polypeptide(L)'
;MDTIKIRVIMEYEFRRGTSAQTARNINDVYGMNTTNERTTRFWFQRFGHGNVDLKNEPRGRLKTKVDNDELKAIVEADQTQSTADLAAAFQVSVPTILVHLRQIGKTQK
;
A
#
# COMPACT_ATOMS: atom_id res chain seq x y z
N MET A 1 21.45 3.32 -4.78
CA MET A 1 21.36 1.86 -5.03
C MET A 1 19.90 1.47 -5.17
N ASP A 2 19.56 0.59 -6.11
CA ASP A 2 18.16 0.17 -6.32
C ASP A 2 17.66 -0.69 -5.15
N THR A 3 16.41 -0.46 -4.74
CA THR A 3 15.80 -1.18 -3.60
C THR A 3 15.79 -2.69 -3.79
N ILE A 4 15.61 -3.18 -5.02
CA ILE A 4 15.64 -4.61 -5.33
C ILE A 4 17.05 -5.17 -5.11
N LYS A 5 18.10 -4.47 -5.56
CA LYS A 5 19.49 -4.92 -5.40
C LYS A 5 19.88 -5.01 -3.91
N ILE A 6 19.42 -4.08 -3.08
CA ILE A 6 19.61 -4.14 -1.63
C ILE A 6 18.96 -5.41 -1.05
N ARG A 7 17.75 -5.75 -1.50
CA ARG A 7 17.04 -6.95 -1.04
C ARG A 7 17.70 -8.25 -1.48
N VAL A 8 18.28 -8.29 -2.68
CA VAL A 8 19.11 -9.43 -3.15
C VAL A 8 20.28 -9.66 -2.21
N ILE A 9 20.98 -8.59 -1.82
CA ILE A 9 22.11 -8.68 -0.88
C ILE A 9 21.63 -9.15 0.50
N MET A 10 20.49 -8.66 0.97
CA MET A 10 19.89 -9.13 2.22
C MET A 10 19.54 -10.63 2.16
N GLU A 11 18.99 -11.12 1.04
CA GLU A 11 18.69 -12.54 0.87
C GLU A 11 19.97 -13.39 0.90
N TYR A 12 21.02 -12.93 0.21
CA TYR A 12 22.33 -13.58 0.23
C TYR A 12 22.92 -13.65 1.64
N GLU A 13 22.93 -12.54 2.39
CA GLU A 13 23.43 -12.49 3.76
C GLU A 13 22.58 -13.33 4.73
N PHE A 14 21.26 -13.41 4.48
CA PHE A 14 20.35 -14.28 5.23
C PHE A 14 20.72 -15.76 5.02
N ARG A 15 20.94 -16.19 3.77
CA ARG A 15 21.36 -17.57 3.44
C ARG A 15 22.75 -17.91 4.00
N ARG A 16 23.63 -16.91 4.13
CA ARG A 16 24.94 -17.05 4.80
C ARG A 16 24.85 -17.10 6.33
N GLY A 17 23.72 -16.74 6.92
CA GLY A 17 23.54 -16.70 8.37
C GLY A 17 24.16 -15.46 9.06
N THR A 18 24.51 -14.41 8.31
CA THR A 18 25.22 -13.24 8.85
C THR A 18 24.25 -12.07 9.11
N SER A 19 23.35 -12.20 10.08
CA SER A 19 22.20 -11.30 10.26
C SER A 19 22.49 -9.96 10.97
N ALA A 20 23.38 -9.95 11.95
CA ALA A 20 23.56 -8.78 12.82
C ALA A 20 24.31 -7.61 12.15
N GLN A 21 25.12 -7.91 11.13
CA GLN A 21 26.02 -6.94 10.49
C GLN A 21 25.57 -6.52 9.09
N THR A 22 24.56 -7.17 8.51
CA THR A 22 24.12 -6.93 7.12
C THR A 22 23.86 -5.45 6.82
N ALA A 23 23.18 -4.73 7.72
CA ALA A 23 22.88 -3.32 7.51
C ALA A 23 24.15 -2.44 7.48
N ARG A 24 25.13 -2.74 8.34
CA ARG A 24 26.41 -2.04 8.39
C ARG A 24 27.24 -2.35 7.13
N ASN A 25 27.39 -3.62 6.79
CA ASN A 25 28.12 -4.06 5.60
C ASN A 25 27.56 -3.42 4.32
N ILE A 26 26.23 -3.33 4.19
CA ILE A 26 25.58 -2.66 3.05
C ILE A 26 25.90 -1.17 3.05
N ASN A 27 25.82 -0.49 4.20
CA ASN A 27 26.10 0.93 4.29
C ASN A 27 27.58 1.26 4.07
N ASP A 28 28.49 0.39 4.48
CA ASP A 28 29.93 0.57 4.29
C ASP A 28 30.32 0.46 2.80
N VAL A 29 29.69 -0.45 2.05
CA VAL A 29 29.98 -0.66 0.61
C VAL A 29 29.22 0.32 -0.29
N TYR A 30 27.94 0.59 -0.01
CA TYR A 30 27.06 1.32 -0.91
C TYR A 30 26.75 2.76 -0.46
N GLY A 31 27.26 3.16 0.69
CA GLY A 31 27.13 4.51 1.24
C GLY A 31 26.21 4.57 2.46
N MET A 32 26.47 5.57 3.31
CA MET A 32 25.74 5.79 4.55
C MET A 32 24.23 5.95 4.28
N ASN A 33 23.40 5.32 5.10
CA ASN A 33 21.93 5.30 4.98
C ASN A 33 21.36 4.56 3.75
N THR A 34 22.13 3.69 3.10
CA THR A 34 21.60 2.80 2.04
C THR A 34 20.51 1.87 2.59
N THR A 35 20.68 1.37 3.82
CA THR A 35 19.66 0.62 4.54
C THR A 35 19.76 0.85 6.05
N ASN A 36 18.76 0.38 6.79
CA ASN A 36 18.77 0.41 8.24
C ASN A 36 18.48 -0.97 8.83
N GLU A 37 18.80 -1.14 10.11
CA GLU A 37 18.63 -2.40 10.83
C GLU A 37 17.17 -2.86 10.85
N ARG A 38 16.21 -1.92 10.97
CA ARG A 38 14.78 -2.22 10.98
C ARG A 38 14.31 -2.84 9.67
N THR A 39 14.73 -2.29 8.54
CA THR A 39 14.43 -2.81 7.19
C THR A 39 15.08 -4.17 7.00
N THR A 40 16.34 -4.32 7.36
CA THR A 40 17.07 -5.60 7.27
C THR A 40 16.35 -6.70 8.06
N ARG A 41 15.99 -6.42 9.33
CA ARG A 41 15.27 -7.36 10.20
C ARG A 41 13.93 -7.78 9.62
N PHE A 42 13.15 -6.84 9.08
CA PHE A 42 11.88 -7.14 8.43
C PHE A 42 12.06 -8.13 7.26
N TRP A 43 13.06 -7.90 6.40
CA TRP A 43 13.35 -8.80 5.28
C TRP A 43 13.81 -10.18 5.75
N PHE A 44 14.65 -10.24 6.78
CA PHE A 44 15.12 -11.50 7.35
C PHE A 44 13.98 -12.33 7.94
N GLN A 45 13.02 -11.68 8.62
CA GLN A 45 11.80 -12.35 9.08
C GLN A 45 10.99 -12.89 7.90
N ARG A 46 10.80 -12.09 6.86
CA ARG A 46 10.08 -12.49 5.63
C ARG A 46 10.74 -13.70 4.96
N PHE A 47 12.06 -13.68 4.81
CA PHE A 47 12.84 -14.81 4.27
C PHE A 47 12.76 -16.05 5.17
N GLY A 48 12.77 -15.87 6.49
CA GLY A 48 12.58 -16.95 7.46
C GLY A 48 11.22 -17.65 7.35
N HIS A 49 10.19 -16.94 6.88
CA HIS A 49 8.88 -17.52 6.55
C HIS A 49 8.81 -18.14 5.15
N GLY A 50 9.94 -18.24 4.43
CA GLY A 50 10.01 -18.80 3.08
C GLY A 50 9.55 -17.86 1.96
N ASN A 51 9.18 -16.61 2.29
CA ASN A 51 8.79 -15.62 1.29
C ASN A 51 10.03 -14.89 0.76
N VAL A 52 10.52 -15.35 -0.39
CA VAL A 52 11.70 -14.78 -1.09
C VAL A 52 11.33 -13.74 -2.15
N ASP A 53 10.06 -13.32 -2.23
CA ASP A 53 9.68 -12.29 -3.20
C ASP A 53 10.28 -10.94 -2.80
N LEU A 54 11.23 -10.48 -3.63
CA LEU A 54 11.95 -9.23 -3.48
C LEU A 54 11.08 -8.01 -3.81
N LYS A 55 9.90 -8.19 -4.38
CA LYS A 55 8.95 -7.10 -4.61
C LYS A 55 8.13 -6.84 -3.35
N ASN A 56 7.68 -5.59 -3.23
CA ASN A 56 6.57 -5.34 -2.32
C ASN A 56 5.33 -5.89 -2.99
N GLU A 57 4.50 -6.60 -2.23
CA GLU A 57 3.13 -6.80 -2.65
C GLU A 57 2.50 -5.44 -2.93
N PRO A 58 1.66 -5.33 -3.98
CA PRO A 58 0.91 -4.11 -4.21
C PRO A 58 0.18 -3.80 -2.90
N ARG A 59 0.46 -2.61 -2.33
CA ARG A 59 -0.24 -2.16 -1.14
C ARG A 59 -1.70 -2.05 -1.52
N GLY A 60 -2.48 -3.07 -1.16
CA GLY A 60 -3.91 -3.08 -1.40
C GLY A 60 -4.48 -1.81 -0.79
N ARG A 61 -5.13 -0.99 -1.61
CA ARG A 61 -5.99 0.06 -1.07
C ARG A 61 -7.09 -0.67 -0.29
N LEU A 62 -7.37 -0.21 0.92
CA LEU A 62 -8.48 -0.77 1.70
C LEU A 62 -9.72 -0.78 0.80
N LYS A 63 -10.36 -1.95 0.65
CA LYS A 63 -11.59 -2.06 -0.14
C LYS A 63 -12.58 -1.04 0.42
N THR A 64 -13.01 -0.11 -0.42
CA THR A 64 -14.01 0.89 -0.04
C THR A 64 -15.36 0.20 0.11
N LYS A 65 -16.13 0.57 1.13
CA LYS A 65 -17.50 0.05 1.32
C LYS A 65 -18.47 0.49 0.23
N VAL A 66 -18.10 1.51 -0.54
CA VAL A 66 -18.90 2.09 -1.61
C VAL A 66 -18.51 1.41 -2.92
N ASP A 67 -19.48 0.75 -3.55
CA ASP A 67 -19.39 0.33 -4.94
C ASP A 67 -19.72 1.52 -5.84
N ASN A 68 -18.81 1.85 -6.76
CA ASN A 68 -18.99 2.98 -7.67
C ASN A 68 -20.09 2.73 -8.70
N ASP A 69 -20.34 1.47 -9.09
CA ASP A 69 -21.38 1.13 -10.05
C ASP A 69 -22.77 1.27 -9.41
N GLU A 70 -22.92 0.82 -8.15
CA GLU A 70 -24.14 1.01 -7.36
C GLU A 70 -24.40 2.49 -7.09
N LEU A 71 -23.38 3.25 -6.67
CA LEU A 71 -23.49 4.69 -6.45
C LEU A 71 -23.91 5.41 -7.73
N LYS A 72 -23.36 5.03 -8.88
CA LYS A 72 -23.72 5.61 -10.17
C LYS A 72 -25.18 5.32 -10.53
N ALA A 73 -25.67 4.10 -10.31
CA ALA A 73 -27.05 3.74 -10.58
C ALA A 73 -28.04 4.57 -9.73
N ILE A 74 -27.76 4.77 -8.44
CA ILE A 74 -28.60 5.58 -7.55
C ILE A 74 -28.61 7.05 -7.99
N VAL A 75 -27.44 7.61 -8.31
CA VAL A 75 -27.31 9.01 -8.75
C VAL A 75 -27.96 9.25 -10.12
N GLU A 76 -27.97 8.26 -11.01
CA GLU A 76 -28.66 8.35 -12.30
C GLU A 76 -30.18 8.19 -12.17
N ALA A 77 -30.65 7.36 -11.24
CA ALA A 77 -32.07 7.19 -10.95
C ALA A 77 -32.69 8.43 -10.29
N ASP A 78 -31.96 9.08 -9.38
CA ASP A 78 -32.41 10.28 -8.69
C ASP A 78 -31.27 11.29 -8.50
N GLN A 79 -31.23 12.27 -9.41
CA GLN A 79 -30.23 13.35 -9.40
C GLN A 79 -30.47 14.39 -8.29
N THR A 80 -31.60 14.32 -7.58
CA THR A 80 -31.95 15.30 -6.53
C THR A 80 -31.44 14.92 -5.14
N GLN A 81 -30.93 13.69 -4.97
CA GLN A 81 -30.42 13.22 -3.69
C GLN A 81 -29.23 14.04 -3.21
N SER A 82 -29.27 14.40 -1.92
CA SER A 82 -28.15 15.09 -1.30
C SER A 82 -26.99 14.11 -1.05
N THR A 83 -25.77 14.64 -1.00
CA THR A 83 -24.59 13.85 -0.62
C THR A 83 -24.68 13.31 0.82
N ALA A 84 -25.52 13.91 1.67
CA ALA A 84 -25.77 13.44 3.02
C ALA A 84 -26.64 12.18 3.02
N ASP A 85 -27.67 12.14 2.17
CA ASP A 85 -28.57 10.98 2.03
C ASP A 85 -27.83 9.78 1.45
N LEU A 86 -26.99 10.02 0.42
CA LEU A 86 -26.10 9.00 -0.14
C LEU A 86 -25.13 8.46 0.91
N ALA A 87 -24.57 9.32 1.75
CA ALA A 87 -23.66 8.89 2.82
C ALA A 87 -24.37 8.02 3.86
N ALA A 88 -25.62 8.36 4.20
CA ALA A 88 -26.46 7.55 5.07
C ALA A 88 -26.79 6.18 4.43
N ALA A 89 -27.16 6.16 3.14
CA ALA A 89 -27.49 4.93 2.41
C ALA A 89 -26.32 3.94 2.36
N PHE A 90 -25.11 4.43 2.07
CA PHE A 90 -23.90 3.60 2.03
C PHE A 90 -23.24 3.40 3.41
N GLN A 91 -23.82 3.96 4.49
CA GLN A 91 -23.26 3.94 5.85
C GLN A 91 -21.78 4.37 5.91
N VAL A 92 -21.43 5.42 5.18
CA VAL A 92 -20.09 6.01 5.13
C VAL A 92 -20.15 7.49 5.46
N SER A 93 -18.98 8.10 5.65
CA SER A 93 -18.90 9.54 5.84
C SER A 93 -19.13 10.30 4.53
N VAL A 94 -19.73 11.50 4.61
CA VAL A 94 -19.94 12.39 3.46
C VAL A 94 -18.66 12.62 2.63
N PRO A 95 -17.46 12.85 3.24
CA PRO A 95 -16.23 12.96 2.47
C PRO A 95 -15.92 11.73 1.62
N THR A 96 -16.25 10.53 2.11
CA THR A 96 -16.06 9.28 1.37
C THR A 96 -16.94 9.28 0.11
N ILE A 97 -18.23 9.58 0.23
CA ILE A 97 -19.13 9.71 -0.92
C ILE A 97 -18.64 10.76 -1.90
N LEU A 98 -18.19 11.93 -1.44
CA LEU A 98 -17.66 12.96 -2.33
C LEU A 98 -16.45 12.49 -3.14
N VAL A 99 -15.55 11.69 -2.53
CA VAL A 99 -14.43 11.08 -3.27
C VAL A 99 -14.96 10.12 -4.34
N HIS A 100 -15.94 9.29 -4.02
CA HIS A 100 -16.53 8.33 -4.95
C HIS A 100 -17.31 9.03 -6.10
N LEU A 101 -18.07 10.09 -5.80
CA LEU A 101 -18.76 10.92 -6.80
C LEU A 101 -17.78 11.55 -7.80
N ARG A 102 -16.62 12.02 -7.32
CA ARG A 102 -15.55 12.52 -8.20
C ARG A 102 -14.96 11.42 -9.09
N GLN A 103 -14.83 10.19 -8.58
CA GLN A 103 -14.32 9.05 -9.36
C GLN A 103 -15.28 8.66 -10.49
N ILE A 104 -16.59 8.77 -10.30
CA ILE A 104 -17.59 8.49 -11.34
C ILE A 104 -17.89 9.71 -12.24
N GLY A 105 -17.14 10.80 -12.10
CA GLY A 105 -17.28 11.99 -12.95
C GLY A 105 -18.50 12.88 -12.64
N LYS A 106 -19.19 12.65 -11.51
CA LYS A 106 -20.30 13.50 -11.04
C LYS A 106 -19.73 14.57 -10.13
N THR A 107 -19.22 15.65 -10.72
CA THR A 107 -18.89 16.88 -9.98
C THR A 107 -20.16 17.70 -9.79
N GLN A 108 -20.54 17.98 -8.54
CA GLN A 108 -21.51 19.05 -8.23
C GLN A 108 -21.04 20.32 -8.94
N LYS A 109 -21.94 20.93 -9.73
CA LYS A 109 -21.70 22.17 -10.46
C LYS A 109 -22.02 23.36 -9.58
#